data_AF-A0A940HX48-F1
#
_entry.id   AF-A0A940HX48-F1
#
_cell.length_a   1.000
_cell.length_b   1.000
_cell.length_c   1.000
_cell.angle_alpha   90.00
_cell.angle_beta   90.00
_cell.angle_gamma   90.00
#
_symmetry.space_group_name_H-M   'P 1'
#
loop_
_entity.id
_entity.type
_entity.pdbx_description
1 polymer ?
#
loop_
_entity_poly.entity_id
_entity_poly.type
_entity_poly.pdbx_seq_one_letter_code
_entity_poly.pdbx_strand_id
1 'polypeptide(L)'
;MITTNPFSELSEFMPSIAMQAFVVVMIILVVVGTLFDIIHKKNVKYFFDNAKKSKKSATSTVSSGKKVSIVLKAVASDVLTTSELAGKRRIAHLLGMYGTIIFWVTSAIMIFNYSTPESVAPSILPLLWHIGAIMTCLGGYWFWFFLRADVAAEGNPWYRVIKADLFVLSLVVTATFGLVWSYLQAADISGWDTLFLVLFSLSNIVLFGGVYWSKFAHMFYKPGAAIQKHLGEADGSRDNLPAPTDKQEQYGLGIKREAPRHY
;
A
#
# COMPACT_ATOMS: atom_id res chain seq x y z
N MET A 1 -12.08 -24.62 -0.69
CA MET A 1 -11.00 -23.64 -0.37
C MET A 1 -11.21 -22.31 -1.07
N ILE A 2 -10.90 -22.16 -2.37
CA ILE A 2 -10.85 -20.83 -3.03
C ILE A 2 -12.19 -20.07 -2.98
N THR A 3 -13.32 -20.77 -3.06
CA THR A 3 -14.68 -20.19 -3.00
C THR A 3 -15.37 -20.38 -1.65
N THR A 4 -14.67 -20.95 -0.66
CA THR A 4 -15.16 -21.16 0.70
C THR A 4 -14.75 -19.97 1.56
N ASN A 5 -15.63 -19.42 2.39
CA ASN A 5 -15.30 -18.32 3.30
C ASN A 5 -14.53 -18.86 4.53
N PRO A 6 -13.20 -18.64 4.66
CA PRO A 6 -12.43 -19.18 5.79
C PRO A 6 -12.85 -18.59 7.14
N PHE A 7 -13.44 -17.39 7.15
CA PHE A 7 -13.93 -16.74 8.38
C PHE A 7 -15.26 -17.32 8.87
N SER A 8 -16.06 -17.92 7.96
CA SER A 8 -17.27 -18.65 8.36
C SER A 8 -16.90 -19.94 9.06
N GLU A 9 -15.95 -20.70 8.50
CA GLU A 9 -15.41 -21.92 9.13
C GLU A 9 -14.75 -21.60 10.49
N LEU A 10 -13.99 -20.50 10.56
CA LEU A 10 -13.39 -20.04 11.82
C LEU A 10 -14.45 -19.71 12.88
N SER A 11 -15.67 -19.33 12.48
CA SER A 11 -16.73 -18.93 13.39
C SER A 11 -17.27 -20.08 14.26
N GLU A 12 -16.99 -21.33 13.88
CA GLU A 12 -17.32 -22.52 14.67
C GLU A 12 -16.55 -22.58 16.00
N PHE A 13 -15.35 -21.98 16.04
CA PHE A 13 -14.46 -21.99 17.21
C PHE A 13 -14.22 -20.59 17.78
N MET A 14 -14.41 -19.54 16.98
CA MET A 14 -14.17 -18.16 17.39
C MET A 14 -15.43 -17.30 17.14
N PRO A 15 -15.98 -16.62 18.17
CA PRO A 15 -17.14 -15.76 17.99
C PRO A 15 -16.90 -14.69 16.93
N SER A 16 -17.89 -14.44 16.06
CA SER A 16 -17.83 -13.41 15.00
C SER A 16 -17.46 -12.04 15.55
N ILE A 17 -17.95 -11.71 16.75
CA ILE A 17 -17.64 -10.46 17.45
C ILE A 17 -16.15 -10.31 17.76
N ALA A 18 -15.43 -11.42 18.03
CA ALA A 18 -13.99 -11.38 18.28
C ALA A 18 -13.21 -11.04 17.00
N MET A 19 -13.59 -11.64 15.87
CA MET A 19 -12.99 -11.31 14.56
C MET A 19 -13.27 -9.84 14.17
N GLN A 20 -14.50 -9.37 14.37
CA GLN A 20 -14.88 -7.98 14.12
C GLN A 20 -14.10 -7.01 15.01
N ALA A 21 -14.02 -7.29 16.32
CA ALA A 21 -13.24 -6.50 17.26
C ALA A 21 -11.76 -6.46 16.88
N PHE A 22 -11.19 -7.58 16.41
CA PHE A 22 -9.82 -7.63 15.91
C PHE A 22 -9.61 -6.67 14.74
N VAL A 23 -10.54 -6.63 13.76
CA VAL A 23 -10.49 -5.67 12.65
C VAL A 23 -10.59 -4.22 13.15
N VAL A 24 -11.49 -3.93 14.10
CA VAL A 24 -11.63 -2.59 14.68
C VAL A 24 -10.33 -2.15 15.38
N VAL A 25 -9.69 -3.04 16.14
CA VAL A 25 -8.38 -2.76 16.78
C VAL A 25 -7.32 -2.43 15.74
N MET A 26 -7.25 -3.17 14.63
CA MET A 26 -6.30 -2.87 13.54
C MET A 26 -6.53 -1.47 12.95
N ILE A 27 -7.78 -1.06 12.75
CA ILE A 27 -8.13 0.28 12.27
C ILE A 27 -7.66 1.35 13.27
N ILE A 28 -7.90 1.14 14.57
CA ILE A 28 -7.44 2.05 15.63
C ILE A 28 -5.92 2.17 15.62
N LEU A 29 -5.19 1.05 15.51
CA LEU A 29 -3.72 1.04 15.43
C LEU A 29 -3.20 1.87 14.24
N VAL A 30 -3.86 1.78 13.07
CA VAL A 30 -3.51 2.58 11.90
C VAL A 30 -3.70 4.06 12.13
N VAL A 31 -4.85 4.45 12.69
CA VAL A 31 -5.16 5.86 12.99
C VAL A 31 -4.16 6.41 13.99
N VAL A 32 -3.96 5.71 15.12
CA VAL A 32 -3.04 6.10 16.18
C VAL A 32 -1.61 6.20 15.64
N GLY A 33 -1.13 5.17 14.95
CA GLY A 33 0.22 5.13 14.38
C GLY A 33 0.47 6.24 13.37
N THR A 34 -0.53 6.57 12.54
CA THR A 34 -0.43 7.65 11.55
C THR A 34 -0.44 9.02 12.22
N LEU A 35 -1.28 9.23 13.24
CA LEU A 35 -1.29 10.48 14.02
C LEU A 35 0.04 10.71 14.72
N PHE A 36 0.61 9.67 15.36
CA PHE A 36 1.94 9.75 15.95
C PHE A 36 3.02 10.06 14.91
N ASP A 37 2.99 9.44 13.73
CA ASP A 37 3.93 9.72 12.64
C ASP A 37 3.88 11.19 12.23
N ILE A 38 2.67 11.72 12.03
CA ILE A 38 2.42 13.12 11.65
C ILE A 38 2.95 14.09 12.72
N ILE A 39 2.67 13.82 13.99
CA ILE A 39 3.09 14.68 15.11
C ILE A 39 4.62 14.66 15.23
N HIS A 40 5.22 13.46 15.23
CA HIS A 40 6.65 13.30 15.44
C HIS A 40 7.48 13.88 14.29
N LYS A 41 7.08 13.59 13.04
CA LYS A 41 7.80 14.07 11.84
C LYS A 41 7.45 15.50 11.45
N LYS A 42 6.43 16.12 12.08
CA LYS A 42 5.92 17.46 11.77
C LYS A 42 5.53 17.63 10.29
N ASN A 43 5.15 16.54 9.62
CA ASN A 43 4.83 16.50 8.19
C ASN A 43 3.73 17.51 7.84
N VAL A 44 2.67 17.59 8.63
CA VAL A 44 1.56 18.52 8.40
C VAL A 44 2.01 19.98 8.48
N LYS A 45 2.85 20.33 9.46
CA LYS A 45 3.40 21.69 9.55
C LYS A 45 4.22 22.03 8.31
N TYR A 46 5.07 21.10 7.86
CA TYR A 46 5.86 21.25 6.65
C TYR A 46 4.97 21.46 5.40
N PHE A 47 3.94 20.63 5.21
CA PHE A 47 3.03 20.78 4.07
C PHE A 47 2.27 22.11 4.08
N PHE A 48 1.79 22.56 5.25
CA PHE A 48 1.15 23.86 5.39
C PHE A 48 2.09 25.04 5.10
N ASP A 49 3.31 24.99 5.62
CA ASP A 49 4.31 26.03 5.40
C ASP A 49 4.74 26.06 3.92
N ASN A 50 4.91 24.89 3.29
CA ASN A 50 5.19 24.82 1.85
C ASN A 50 4.03 25.31 1.00
N ALA A 51 2.78 25.00 1.36
CA ALA A 51 1.59 25.48 0.64
C ALA A 51 1.46 27.01 0.73
N LYS A 52 1.75 27.60 1.90
CA LYS A 52 1.81 29.06 2.06
C LYS A 52 2.92 29.67 1.22
N LYS A 53 4.10 29.04 1.17
CA LYS A 53 5.23 29.51 0.36
C LYS A 53 4.92 29.44 -1.13
N SER A 54 4.41 28.30 -1.61
CA SER A 54 3.98 28.11 -2.99
C SER A 54 2.92 29.14 -3.40
N LYS A 55 1.90 29.39 -2.56
CA LYS A 55 0.90 30.43 -2.83
C LYS A 55 1.50 31.84 -2.96
N LYS A 56 2.56 32.16 -2.23
CA LYS A 56 3.26 33.46 -2.34
C LYS A 56 4.13 33.56 -3.59
N SER A 57 4.70 32.44 -4.04
CA SER A 57 5.52 32.34 -5.25
C SER A 57 4.69 32.11 -6.53
N ALA A 58 3.37 31.98 -6.42
CA ALA A 58 2.49 31.74 -7.57
C ALA A 58 2.55 32.93 -8.54
N THR A 59 2.80 32.64 -9.81
CA THR A 59 2.89 33.64 -10.89
C THR A 59 1.56 33.80 -11.62
N SER A 60 0.59 32.91 -11.37
CA SER A 60 -0.73 32.94 -11.98
C SER A 60 -1.82 32.41 -11.04
N THR A 61 -3.07 32.81 -11.28
CA THR A 61 -4.22 32.29 -10.54
C THR A 61 -4.85 31.11 -11.27
N VAL A 62 -4.91 29.94 -10.63
CA VAL A 62 -5.61 28.77 -11.18
C VAL A 62 -7.09 28.84 -10.81
N SER A 63 -7.97 28.78 -11.82
CA SER A 63 -9.42 28.79 -11.62
C SER A 63 -9.89 27.55 -10.85
N SER A 64 -11.03 27.66 -10.16
CA SER A 64 -11.59 26.56 -9.36
C SER A 64 -11.84 25.29 -10.19
N GLY A 65 -12.36 25.43 -11.41
CA GLY A 65 -12.55 24.29 -12.33
C GLY A 65 -11.25 23.62 -12.76
N LYS A 66 -10.20 24.41 -13.03
CA LYS A 66 -8.88 23.88 -13.37
C LYS A 66 -8.21 23.18 -12.17
N LYS A 67 -8.37 23.70 -10.96
CA LYS A 67 -7.92 23.03 -9.71
C LYS A 67 -8.58 21.67 -9.53
N VAL A 68 -9.89 21.57 -9.73
CA VAL A 68 -10.62 20.29 -9.64
C VAL A 68 -10.09 19.29 -10.68
N SER A 69 -9.89 19.73 -11.94
CA SER A 69 -9.33 18.88 -12.98
C SER A 69 -7.91 18.38 -12.63
N ILE A 70 -7.06 19.25 -12.07
CA ILE A 70 -5.72 18.90 -11.62
C ILE A 70 -5.75 17.87 -10.49
N VAL A 71 -6.59 18.08 -9.47
CA VAL A 71 -6.76 17.13 -8.37
C VAL A 71 -7.22 15.78 -8.89
N LEU A 72 -8.22 15.75 -9.77
CA LEU A 72 -8.72 14.51 -10.38
C LEU A 72 -7.62 13.79 -11.16
N LYS A 73 -6.83 14.52 -11.96
CA LYS A 73 -5.68 13.96 -12.69
C LYS A 73 -4.64 13.40 -11.74
N ALA A 74 -4.23 14.16 -10.72
CA ALA A 74 -3.23 13.73 -9.75
C ALA A 74 -3.66 12.46 -9.00
N VAL A 75 -4.92 12.37 -8.58
CA VAL A 75 -5.47 11.17 -7.93
C VAL A 75 -5.50 10.00 -8.91
N ALA A 76 -6.00 10.21 -10.13
CA ALA A 76 -6.10 9.16 -11.13
C ALA A 76 -4.72 8.64 -11.57
N SER A 77 -3.78 9.52 -11.93
CA SER A 77 -2.46 9.11 -12.40
C SER A 77 -1.59 8.62 -11.24
N ASP A 78 -1.37 9.46 -10.24
CA ASP A 78 -0.26 9.26 -9.29
C ASP A 78 -0.66 8.33 -8.15
N VAL A 79 -1.94 8.34 -7.75
CA VAL A 79 -2.44 7.48 -6.68
C VAL A 79 -2.93 6.15 -7.26
N LEU A 80 -3.91 6.18 -8.17
CA LEU A 80 -4.54 4.94 -8.66
C LEU A 80 -3.64 4.14 -9.61
N THR A 81 -2.81 4.79 -10.42
CA THR A 81 -1.97 4.08 -11.39
C THR A 81 -0.49 4.12 -11.06
N THR A 82 -0.11 4.79 -9.97
CA THR A 82 1.27 4.98 -9.55
C THR A 82 2.18 5.40 -10.71
N SER A 83 1.75 6.40 -11.49
CA SER A 83 2.46 6.86 -12.69
C SER A 83 3.87 7.39 -12.42
N GLU A 84 4.21 7.65 -11.15
CA GLU A 84 5.58 7.97 -10.74
C GLU A 84 6.56 6.80 -10.90
N LEU A 85 6.07 5.57 -11.04
CA LEU A 85 6.90 4.38 -11.29
C LEU A 85 6.83 3.99 -12.76
N ALA A 86 7.90 3.39 -13.27
CA ALA A 86 7.97 2.86 -14.63
C ALA A 86 8.26 1.35 -14.68
N GLY A 87 8.01 0.75 -15.85
CA GLY A 87 8.41 -0.62 -16.18
C GLY A 87 7.94 -1.69 -15.18
N LYS A 88 8.84 -2.61 -14.85
CA LYS A 88 8.58 -3.77 -13.97
C LYS A 88 8.20 -3.33 -12.55
N ARG A 89 8.75 -2.21 -12.08
CA ARG A 89 8.52 -1.69 -10.72
C ARG A 89 7.08 -1.19 -10.56
N ARG A 90 6.54 -0.52 -11.59
CA ARG A 90 5.13 -0.13 -11.63
C ARG A 90 4.21 -1.35 -11.57
N ILE A 91 4.48 -2.38 -12.38
CA ILE A 91 3.64 -3.59 -12.42
C ILE A 91 3.64 -4.30 -11.07
N ALA A 92 4.82 -4.55 -10.49
CA ALA A 92 4.93 -5.18 -9.18
C ALA A 92 4.22 -4.36 -8.09
N HIS A 93 4.32 -3.03 -8.14
CA HIS A 93 3.63 -2.16 -7.20
C HIS A 93 2.11 -2.20 -7.36
N LEU A 94 1.59 -2.13 -8.59
CA LEU A 94 0.15 -2.20 -8.86
C LEU A 94 -0.43 -3.55 -8.44
N LEU A 95 0.29 -4.64 -8.70
CA LEU A 95 -0.09 -5.99 -8.27
C LEU A 95 -0.17 -6.07 -6.74
N GLY A 96 0.85 -5.55 -6.05
CA GLY A 96 0.87 -5.46 -4.58
C GLY A 96 -0.23 -4.58 -4.01
N MET A 97 -0.44 -3.39 -4.58
CA MET A 97 -1.40 -2.39 -4.12
C MET A 97 -2.84 -2.88 -4.30
N TYR A 98 -3.24 -3.24 -5.51
CA TYR A 98 -4.61 -3.70 -5.77
C TYR A 98 -4.88 -5.06 -5.15
N GLY A 99 -3.89 -5.97 -5.13
CA GLY A 99 -4.00 -7.22 -4.40
C GLY A 99 -4.35 -7.01 -2.93
N THR A 100 -3.64 -6.08 -2.28
CA THR A 100 -3.84 -5.76 -0.87
C THR A 100 -5.20 -5.13 -0.60
N ILE A 101 -5.60 -4.18 -1.44
CA ILE A 101 -6.92 -3.53 -1.31
C ILE A 101 -8.03 -4.58 -1.42
N ILE A 102 -7.97 -5.45 -2.43
CA ILE A 102 -8.96 -6.51 -2.63
C ILE A 102 -8.97 -7.44 -1.41
N PHE A 103 -7.79 -7.89 -0.95
CA PHE A 103 -7.63 -8.77 0.20
C PHE A 103 -8.25 -8.18 1.47
N TRP A 104 -7.97 -6.91 1.79
CA TRP A 104 -8.52 -6.26 2.98
C TRP A 104 -10.01 -5.98 2.89
N VAL A 105 -10.49 -5.47 1.75
CA VAL A 105 -11.92 -5.14 1.57
C VAL A 105 -12.77 -6.41 1.66
N THR A 106 -12.36 -7.47 0.97
CA THR A 106 -13.08 -8.76 1.03
C THR A 106 -13.00 -9.39 2.42
N SER A 107 -11.87 -9.27 3.13
CA SER A 107 -11.77 -9.69 4.54
C SER A 107 -12.81 -8.96 5.40
N ALA A 108 -12.88 -7.63 5.29
CA ALA A 108 -13.83 -6.84 6.06
C ALA A 108 -15.28 -7.21 5.73
N ILE A 109 -15.64 -7.33 4.45
CA ILE A 109 -17.00 -7.71 4.07
C ILE A 109 -17.35 -9.10 4.64
N MET A 110 -16.47 -10.08 4.51
CA MET A 110 -16.71 -11.44 5.00
C MET A 110 -16.78 -11.51 6.53
N ILE A 111 -15.90 -10.80 7.25
CA ILE A 111 -15.89 -10.77 8.72
C ILE A 111 -17.11 -10.04 9.30
N PHE A 112 -17.57 -8.95 8.67
CA PHE A 112 -18.68 -8.17 9.23
C PHE A 112 -20.05 -8.70 8.82
N ASN A 113 -20.18 -9.34 7.66
CA ASN A 113 -21.50 -9.70 7.10
C ASN A 113 -21.71 -11.22 6.92
N TYR A 114 -20.63 -12.02 6.89
CA TYR A 114 -20.69 -13.43 6.48
C TYR A 114 -19.87 -14.37 7.35
N SER A 115 -19.49 -13.97 8.57
CA SER A 115 -18.73 -14.82 9.50
C SER A 115 -19.63 -15.51 10.52
N THR A 116 -20.82 -15.92 10.10
CA THR A 116 -21.80 -16.65 10.90
C THR A 116 -22.33 -17.81 10.04
N PRO A 117 -22.55 -19.01 10.59
CA PRO A 117 -23.02 -20.17 9.81
C PRO A 117 -24.36 -19.94 9.08
N GLU A 118 -25.17 -19.00 9.56
CA GLU A 118 -26.47 -18.63 8.98
C GLU A 118 -26.37 -17.74 7.72
N SER A 119 -25.21 -17.12 7.47
CA SER A 119 -25.02 -16.14 6.40
C SER A 119 -24.05 -16.66 5.35
N VAL A 120 -24.58 -17.10 4.21
CA VAL A 120 -23.77 -17.65 3.11
C VAL A 120 -23.15 -16.51 2.29
N ALA A 121 -21.82 -16.43 2.29
CA ALA A 121 -21.08 -15.48 1.47
C ALA A 121 -21.27 -15.78 -0.03
N PRO A 122 -21.52 -14.76 -0.88
CA PRO A 122 -21.38 -14.89 -2.32
C PRO A 122 -19.99 -15.43 -2.68
N SER A 123 -19.92 -16.47 -3.51
CA SER A 123 -18.67 -17.17 -3.86
C SER A 123 -17.59 -16.28 -4.48
N ILE A 124 -17.99 -15.12 -5.02
CA ILE A 124 -17.09 -14.09 -5.52
C ILE A 124 -16.22 -13.47 -4.41
N LEU A 125 -16.72 -13.38 -3.16
CA LEU A 125 -15.97 -12.74 -2.07
C LEU A 125 -14.75 -13.56 -1.64
N PRO A 126 -14.87 -14.88 -1.32
CA PRO A 126 -13.69 -15.68 -1.03
C PRO A 126 -12.75 -15.83 -2.24
N LEU A 127 -13.30 -15.88 -3.46
CA LEU A 127 -12.48 -15.93 -4.68
C LEU A 127 -11.60 -14.67 -4.80
N LEU A 128 -12.21 -13.49 -4.65
CA LEU A 128 -11.49 -12.22 -4.68
C LEU A 128 -10.50 -12.10 -3.52
N TRP A 129 -10.82 -12.62 -2.34
CA TRP A 129 -9.90 -12.65 -1.20
C TRP A 129 -8.61 -13.42 -1.52
N HIS A 130 -8.73 -14.64 -2.08
CA HIS A 130 -7.58 -15.44 -2.49
C HIS A 130 -6.81 -14.78 -3.64
N ILE A 131 -7.50 -14.26 -4.66
CA ILE A 131 -6.86 -13.52 -5.77
C ILE A 131 -6.09 -12.32 -5.24
N GLY A 132 -6.69 -11.54 -4.34
CA GLY A 132 -6.07 -10.37 -3.71
C GLY A 132 -4.79 -10.75 -2.97
N ALA A 133 -4.84 -11.78 -2.12
CA ALA A 133 -3.68 -12.27 -1.40
C ALA A 133 -2.57 -12.76 -2.35
N ILE A 134 -2.91 -13.52 -3.39
CA ILE A 134 -1.95 -14.01 -4.40
C ILE A 134 -1.31 -12.83 -5.14
N MET A 135 -2.09 -11.83 -5.55
CA MET A 135 -1.57 -10.62 -6.18
C MET A 135 -0.62 -9.89 -5.22
N THR A 136 -0.96 -9.74 -3.94
CA THR A 136 -0.07 -9.15 -2.93
C THR A 136 1.26 -9.90 -2.84
N CYS A 137 1.22 -11.23 -2.77
CA CYS A 137 2.42 -12.06 -2.73
C CYS A 137 3.25 -11.92 -4.00
N LEU A 138 2.65 -12.03 -5.18
CA LEU A 138 3.36 -11.91 -6.45
C LEU A 138 4.03 -10.53 -6.59
N GLY A 139 3.30 -9.45 -6.31
CA GLY A 139 3.83 -8.08 -6.39
C GLY A 139 4.94 -7.84 -5.37
N GLY A 140 4.70 -8.23 -4.12
CA GLY A 140 5.62 -8.01 -3.01
C GLY A 140 6.89 -8.86 -3.09
N TYR A 141 6.79 -10.15 -3.42
CA TYR A 141 7.96 -11.01 -3.63
C TYR A 141 8.76 -10.59 -4.86
N TRP A 142 8.08 -10.23 -5.96
CA TRP A 142 8.78 -9.72 -7.14
C TRP A 142 9.56 -8.44 -6.81
N PHE A 143 8.94 -7.53 -6.05
CA PHE A 143 9.64 -6.36 -5.53
C PHE A 143 10.83 -6.74 -4.65
N TRP A 144 10.61 -7.58 -3.62
CA TRP A 144 11.59 -7.95 -2.59
C TRP A 144 12.86 -8.57 -3.16
N PHE A 145 12.70 -9.55 -4.05
CA PHE A 145 13.83 -10.35 -4.56
C PHE A 145 14.51 -9.72 -5.76
N PHE A 146 13.81 -8.93 -6.59
CA PHE A 146 14.33 -8.53 -7.90
C PHE A 146 14.32 -7.02 -8.18
N LEU A 147 13.49 -6.22 -7.51
CA LEU A 147 13.27 -4.80 -7.87
C LEU A 147 13.65 -3.81 -6.76
N ARG A 148 14.13 -4.33 -5.62
CA ARG A 148 14.72 -3.53 -4.56
C ARG A 148 16.00 -2.87 -5.04
N ALA A 149 16.01 -1.53 -5.08
CA ALA A 149 17.12 -0.76 -5.62
C ALA A 149 18.42 -0.97 -4.80
N ASP A 150 18.28 -1.10 -3.49
CA ASP A 150 19.37 -1.42 -2.57
C ASP A 150 20.02 -2.77 -2.87
N VAL A 151 19.27 -3.73 -3.43
CA VAL A 151 19.80 -5.04 -3.85
C VAL A 151 20.29 -4.98 -5.29
N ALA A 152 19.41 -4.59 -6.22
CA ALA A 152 19.64 -4.70 -7.66
C ALA A 152 20.62 -3.67 -8.24
N ALA A 153 20.78 -2.52 -7.59
CA ALA A 153 21.66 -1.45 -8.02
C ALA A 153 22.79 -1.17 -7.02
N GLU A 154 22.53 -1.25 -5.71
CA GLU A 154 23.56 -1.00 -4.68
C GLU A 154 24.29 -2.28 -4.23
N GLY A 155 23.89 -3.46 -4.71
CA GLY A 155 24.61 -4.73 -4.51
C GLY A 155 24.49 -5.32 -3.10
N ASN A 156 23.53 -4.87 -2.30
CA ASN A 156 23.29 -5.47 -0.98
C ASN A 156 22.71 -6.89 -1.09
N PRO A 157 22.93 -7.75 -0.08
CA PRO A 157 22.34 -9.09 -0.10
C PRO A 157 20.81 -9.03 -0.02
N TRP A 158 20.14 -9.95 -0.73
CA TRP A 158 18.67 -9.99 -0.81
C TRP A 158 17.97 -10.21 0.54
N TYR A 159 18.67 -10.73 1.54
CA TYR A 159 18.16 -10.94 2.90
C TYR A 159 18.44 -9.75 3.84
N ARG A 160 19.05 -8.67 3.34
CA ARG A 160 19.21 -7.43 4.12
C ARG A 160 17.83 -6.84 4.38
N VAL A 161 17.51 -6.66 5.66
CA VAL A 161 16.27 -6.01 6.12
C VAL A 161 16.65 -4.68 6.79
N ILE A 162 16.02 -3.60 6.34
CA ILE A 162 16.11 -2.29 6.98
C ILE A 162 14.73 -1.82 7.46
N LYS A 163 14.69 -0.80 8.32
CA LYS A 163 13.43 -0.24 8.85
C LYS A 163 12.40 0.13 7.75
N ALA A 164 12.89 0.57 6.59
CA ALA A 164 12.05 0.91 5.44
C ALA A 164 11.27 -0.29 4.86
N ASP A 165 11.75 -1.51 5.09
CA ASP A 165 11.18 -2.74 4.56
C ASP A 165 10.04 -3.31 5.41
N LEU A 166 9.91 -2.84 6.65
CA LEU A 166 8.94 -3.37 7.62
C LEU A 166 7.51 -3.43 7.05
N PHE A 167 7.11 -2.42 6.27
CA PHE A 167 5.79 -2.38 5.65
C PHE A 167 5.62 -3.50 4.60
N VAL A 168 6.51 -3.60 3.61
CA VAL A 168 6.35 -4.59 2.54
C VAL A 168 6.52 -6.02 3.06
N LEU A 169 7.43 -6.24 4.02
CA LEU A 169 7.65 -7.56 4.61
C LEU A 169 6.45 -8.01 5.43
N SER A 170 5.95 -7.18 6.34
CA SER A 170 4.76 -7.53 7.12
C SER A 170 3.53 -7.72 6.23
N LEU A 171 3.38 -6.93 5.17
CA LEU A 171 2.30 -7.07 4.20
C LEU A 171 2.34 -8.43 3.48
N VAL A 172 3.49 -8.81 2.94
CA VAL A 172 3.66 -10.08 2.20
C VAL A 172 3.55 -11.27 3.13
N VAL A 173 4.15 -11.20 4.32
CA VAL A 173 4.04 -12.26 5.34
C VAL A 173 2.57 -12.47 5.75
N THR A 174 1.82 -11.39 5.93
CA THR A 174 0.38 -11.45 6.25
C THR A 174 -0.42 -12.15 5.15
N ALA A 175 -0.21 -11.76 3.88
CA ALA A 175 -0.90 -12.39 2.76
C ALA A 175 -0.53 -13.89 2.61
N THR A 176 0.76 -14.22 2.75
CA THR A 176 1.23 -15.61 2.68
C THR A 176 0.66 -16.45 3.82
N PHE A 177 0.70 -15.97 5.06
CA PHE A 177 0.13 -16.71 6.19
C PHE A 177 -1.39 -16.86 6.07
N GLY A 178 -2.10 -15.85 5.55
CA GLY A 178 -3.53 -15.96 5.25
C GLY A 178 -3.83 -17.07 4.23
N LEU A 179 -3.08 -17.14 3.13
CA LEU A 179 -3.22 -18.19 2.12
C LEU A 179 -2.90 -19.59 2.65
N VAL A 180 -1.82 -19.72 3.44
CA VAL A 180 -1.43 -21.01 4.01
C VAL A 180 -2.45 -21.44 5.06
N TRP A 181 -2.91 -20.53 5.91
CA TRP A 181 -3.96 -20.80 6.87
C TRP A 181 -5.24 -21.29 6.18
N SER A 182 -5.75 -20.57 5.17
CA SER A 182 -7.00 -20.96 4.49
C SER A 182 -6.87 -22.32 3.78
N TYR A 183 -5.69 -22.64 3.26
CA TYR A 183 -5.40 -23.95 2.69
C TYR A 183 -5.41 -25.06 3.74
N LEU A 184 -4.68 -24.87 4.84
CA LEU A 184 -4.58 -25.87 5.91
C LEU A 184 -5.93 -26.12 6.59
N GLN A 185 -6.71 -25.06 6.81
CA GLN A 185 -8.09 -25.15 7.30
C GLN A 185 -8.97 -25.96 6.34
N ALA A 186 -8.94 -25.64 5.03
CA ALA A 186 -9.75 -26.35 4.04
C ALA A 186 -9.30 -27.80 3.81
N ALA A 187 -8.05 -28.14 4.13
CA ALA A 187 -7.50 -29.49 4.06
C ALA A 187 -7.69 -30.27 5.37
N ASP A 188 -8.31 -29.68 6.39
CA ASP A 188 -8.54 -30.27 7.72
C ASP A 188 -7.24 -30.76 8.40
N ILE A 189 -6.15 -30.01 8.22
CA ILE A 189 -4.85 -30.32 8.82
C ILE A 189 -4.74 -29.68 10.20
N SER A 190 -5.31 -30.38 11.18
CA SER A 190 -5.36 -29.94 12.58
C SER A 190 -3.98 -29.58 13.15
N GLY A 191 -3.93 -28.48 13.91
CA GLY A 191 -2.74 -27.97 14.58
C GLY A 191 -1.91 -27.04 13.70
N TRP A 192 -1.68 -27.42 12.44
CA TRP A 192 -1.00 -26.54 11.48
C TRP A 192 -1.89 -25.37 11.05
N ASP A 193 -3.18 -25.63 10.83
CA ASP A 193 -4.19 -24.58 10.58
C ASP A 193 -4.20 -23.54 11.71
N THR A 194 -4.16 -23.99 12.96
CA THR A 194 -4.16 -23.14 14.16
C THR A 194 -2.86 -22.35 14.28
N LEU A 195 -1.71 -22.98 14.02
CA LEU A 195 -0.42 -22.29 13.99
C LEU A 195 -0.42 -21.15 12.96
N PHE A 196 -0.88 -21.42 11.73
CA PHE A 196 -0.91 -20.41 10.68
C PHE A 196 -1.98 -19.33 10.90
N LEU A 197 -3.09 -19.64 11.58
CA LEU A 197 -4.03 -18.62 12.06
C LEU A 197 -3.37 -17.67 13.07
N VAL A 198 -2.61 -18.19 14.02
CA VAL A 198 -1.87 -17.38 15.00
C VAL A 198 -0.82 -16.52 14.30
N LEU A 199 -0.04 -17.10 13.38
CA LEU A 199 0.94 -16.36 12.58
C LEU A 199 0.30 -15.28 11.70
N PHE A 200 -0.84 -15.59 11.07
CA PHE A 200 -1.63 -14.62 10.31
C PHE A 200 -2.12 -13.47 11.20
N SER A 201 -2.60 -13.78 12.40
CA SER A 201 -3.06 -12.76 13.37
C SER A 201 -1.90 -11.89 13.87
N LEU A 202 -0.77 -12.49 14.24
CA LEU A 202 0.42 -11.76 14.70
C LEU A 202 1.02 -10.89 13.60
N SER A 203 1.09 -11.38 12.37
CA SER A 203 1.59 -10.59 11.23
C SER A 203 0.70 -9.39 10.92
N ASN A 204 -0.63 -9.53 11.05
CA ASN A 204 -1.55 -8.40 10.99
C ASN A 204 -1.28 -7.35 12.09
N ILE A 205 -1.06 -7.79 13.34
CA ILE A 205 -0.71 -6.88 14.44
C ILE A 205 0.60 -6.13 14.12
N VAL A 206 1.62 -6.82 13.58
CA VAL A 206 2.87 -6.18 13.17
C VAL A 206 2.66 -5.20 12.02
N LEU A 207 1.83 -5.54 11.03
CA LEU A 207 1.55 -4.70 9.86
C LEU A 207 0.83 -3.40 10.27
N PHE A 208 -0.28 -3.52 11.01
CA PHE A 208 -1.12 -2.38 11.38
C PHE A 208 -0.61 -1.63 12.63
N GLY A 209 0.01 -2.32 13.58
CA GLY A 209 0.70 -1.71 14.72
C GLY A 209 2.04 -1.07 14.34
N GLY A 210 2.69 -1.58 13.30
CA GLY A 210 3.98 -1.09 12.80
C GLY A 210 3.90 0.19 11.95
N VAL A 211 2.74 0.82 11.84
CA VAL A 211 2.49 2.00 10.97
C VAL A 211 3.47 3.14 11.26
N TYR A 212 3.70 3.46 12.54
CA TYR A 212 4.62 4.53 12.95
C TYR A 212 6.09 4.24 12.58
N TRP A 213 6.51 2.98 12.63
CA TRP A 213 7.90 2.59 12.38
C TRP A 213 8.19 2.27 10.92
N SER A 214 7.18 2.22 10.05
CA SER A 214 7.30 1.76 8.68
C SER A 214 6.98 2.86 7.66
N LYS A 215 7.06 2.50 6.38
CA LYS A 215 6.62 3.37 5.28
C LYS A 215 5.10 3.42 5.12
N PHE A 216 4.33 2.69 5.93
CA PHE A 216 2.87 2.65 5.80
C PHE A 216 2.25 4.05 5.96
N ALA A 217 2.68 4.82 6.96
CA ALA A 217 2.16 6.19 7.15
C ALA A 217 2.30 7.08 5.89
N HIS A 218 3.33 6.85 5.06
CA HIS A 218 3.54 7.58 3.81
C HIS A 218 2.40 7.44 2.80
N MET A 219 1.61 6.36 2.86
CA MET A 219 0.45 6.16 1.99
C MET A 219 -0.62 7.23 2.20
N PHE A 220 -0.74 7.80 3.40
CA PHE A 220 -1.79 8.76 3.73
C PHE A 220 -1.47 10.20 3.30
N TYR A 221 -0.20 10.59 3.26
CA TYR A 221 0.20 11.95 2.89
C TYR A 221 0.73 12.11 1.46
N LYS A 222 1.20 11.04 0.82
CA LYS A 222 1.69 11.10 -0.57
C LYS A 222 0.65 11.66 -1.57
N PRO A 223 -0.66 11.30 -1.50
CA PRO A 223 -1.68 11.90 -2.34
C PRO A 223 -1.77 13.43 -2.19
N GLY A 224 -1.67 13.93 -0.95
CA GLY A 224 -1.68 15.37 -0.68
C GLY A 224 -0.47 16.09 -1.27
N ALA A 225 0.72 15.47 -1.14
CA ALA A 225 1.95 15.99 -1.73
C ALA A 225 1.88 16.05 -3.27
N ALA A 226 1.35 15.00 -3.91
CA ALA A 226 1.16 14.96 -5.35
C ALA A 226 0.21 16.06 -5.83
N ILE A 227 -0.94 16.24 -5.17
CA ILE A 227 -1.88 17.32 -5.48
C ILE A 227 -1.21 18.68 -5.36
N GLN A 228 -0.46 18.91 -4.29
CA GLN A 228 0.25 20.18 -4.07
C GLN A 228 1.28 20.45 -5.19
N LYS A 229 2.03 19.42 -5.61
CA LYS A 229 2.99 19.52 -6.71
C LYS A 229 2.32 19.96 -8.01
N HIS A 230 1.25 19.27 -8.43
CA HIS A 230 0.55 19.62 -9.68
C HIS A 230 -0.11 21.00 -9.63
N LEU A 231 -0.61 21.42 -8.47
CA LEU A 231 -1.13 22.77 -8.28
C LEU A 231 -0.02 23.82 -8.39
N GLY A 232 1.15 23.54 -7.81
CA GLY A 232 2.33 24.41 -7.90
C GLY A 232 2.89 24.52 -9.32
N GLU A 233 2.85 23.43 -10.10
CA GLU A 233 3.19 23.48 -11.53
C GLU A 233 2.19 24.34 -12.32
N ALA A 234 0.90 24.24 -11.99
CA ALA A 234 -0.16 24.95 -12.69
C ALA A 234 -0.25 26.44 -12.34
N ASP A 235 0.08 26.83 -11.10
CA ASP A 235 0.10 28.24 -10.68
C ASP A 235 1.44 28.94 -10.94
N GLY A 236 2.44 28.17 -11.41
CA GLY A 236 3.76 28.65 -11.78
C GLY A 236 4.72 28.86 -10.61
N SER A 237 4.33 28.53 -9.37
CA SER A 237 5.23 28.54 -8.21
C SER A 237 6.31 27.45 -8.32
N ARG A 238 5.94 26.24 -8.78
CA ARG A 238 6.83 25.12 -9.13
C ARG A 238 7.82 24.72 -8.03
N ASP A 239 7.50 24.94 -6.76
CA ASP A 239 8.46 24.85 -5.65
C ASP A 239 9.77 25.67 -5.86
N ASN A 240 9.68 26.75 -6.64
CA ASN A 240 10.79 27.58 -7.14
C ASN A 240 11.75 26.86 -8.11
N LEU A 241 11.28 25.79 -8.76
CA LEU A 241 11.99 25.12 -9.84
C LEU A 241 11.77 25.86 -11.17
N PRO A 242 12.80 25.94 -12.04
CA PRO A 242 12.67 26.56 -13.36
C PRO A 242 11.66 25.83 -14.25
N ALA A 243 11.13 26.53 -15.26
CA ALA A 243 10.33 25.95 -16.35
C ALA A 243 11.03 24.73 -16.99
N PRO A 244 10.31 23.68 -17.40
CA PRO A 244 10.93 22.61 -18.17
C PRO A 244 11.43 23.24 -19.47
N THR A 245 12.60 22.84 -19.93
CA THR A 245 13.16 23.34 -21.18
C THR A 245 12.38 22.78 -22.36
N ASP A 246 12.18 23.58 -23.41
CA ASP A 246 11.62 23.11 -24.69
C ASP A 246 12.60 22.24 -25.49
N LYS A 247 13.86 22.16 -25.04
CA LYS A 247 14.87 21.29 -25.64
C LYS A 247 14.53 19.83 -25.35
N GLN A 248 14.66 18.98 -26.36
CA GLN A 248 14.61 17.52 -26.17
C GLN A 248 15.59 17.11 -25.06
N GLU A 249 15.18 16.14 -24.24
CA GLU A 249 16.03 15.57 -23.21
C GLU A 249 17.32 15.04 -23.84
N GLN A 250 18.40 15.81 -23.73
CA GLN A 250 19.72 15.38 -24.15
C GLN A 250 20.32 14.51 -23.05
N TYR A 251 19.93 13.24 -23.03
CA TYR A 251 20.72 12.23 -22.33
C TYR A 251 22.06 12.15 -23.06
N GLY A 252 23.12 12.69 -22.46
CA GLY A 252 24.46 12.55 -23.01
C GLY A 252 24.75 11.08 -23.26
N LEU A 253 25.42 10.76 -24.38
CA LEU A 253 25.93 9.40 -24.68
C LEU A 253 26.96 8.89 -23.63
N GLY A 254 27.21 9.67 -22.58
CA GLY A 254 28.04 9.35 -21.43
C GLY A 254 27.46 8.17 -20.66
N ILE A 255 27.99 6.99 -21.01
CA ILE A 255 27.71 5.68 -20.44
C ILE A 255 26.33 5.13 -20.86
N LYS A 256 26.27 4.53 -22.06
CA LYS A 256 25.34 3.44 -22.41
C LYS A 256 25.54 2.18 -21.53
N ARG A 257 25.75 2.33 -20.22
CA ARG A 257 25.66 1.23 -19.25
C ARG A 257 24.33 1.42 -18.54
N GLU A 258 23.33 0.75 -19.11
CA GLU A 258 22.00 0.55 -18.56
C GLU A 258 21.21 1.84 -18.30
N ALA A 259 19.91 1.81 -18.64
CA ALA A 259 19.00 2.81 -18.12
C ALA A 259 19.13 2.81 -16.58
N PRO A 260 19.10 3.98 -15.90
CA PRO A 260 19.19 4.03 -14.45
C PRO A 260 18.13 3.08 -13.88
N ARG A 261 18.58 2.03 -13.18
CA ARG A 261 17.69 1.03 -12.54
C ARG A 261 16.86 1.61 -11.38
N HIS A 262 16.93 2.92 -11.16
CA HIS A 262 16.45 3.59 -9.95
C HIS A 262 15.02 4.14 -10.03
N TYR A 263 14.33 4.10 -11.17
CA TYR A 263 12.97 4.65 -11.30
C TYR A 263 12.04 3.76 -12.12
#